data_AF-A0A9I3EIA4-F1
#
_entry.id   AF-A0A9I3EIA4-F1
#
_cell.length_a   1.000
_cell.length_b   1.000
_cell.length_c   1.000
_cell.angle_alpha   90.00
_cell.angle_beta   90.00
_cell.angle_gamma   90.00
#
_symmetry.space_group_name_H-M   'P 1'
#
loop_
_entity.id
_entity.type
_entity.pdbx_description
1 polymer ?
#
loop_
_entity_poly.entity_id
_entity_poly.type
_entity_poly.pdbx_seq_one_letter_code
_entity_poly.pdbx_strand_id
1 'polypeptide(L)'
;MEPKFGVYIKFNGFIIVILVGYILIVKAYEWFVHLQNWNHYAFLEGTSMRHHPVVDGIFQIAWIIATASLYQALQLEVKKLLYPIGFVVGVEALIIAVRDVIHRMNDDAEECFLRSSQDVIVWLAVLIYFYFTLYILEKLFLLKERRTTQLVPASTETRTICTLEEVQ
;
A
#
# COMPACT_ATOMS: atom_id res chain seq x y z
N MET A 1 13.69 -0.35 -21.49
CA MET A 1 12.40 0.30 -21.18
C MET A 1 12.51 1.75 -21.58
N GLU A 2 11.61 2.22 -22.44
CA GLU A 2 11.57 3.62 -22.85
C GLU A 2 11.38 4.54 -21.63
N PRO A 3 12.05 5.70 -21.57
CA PRO A 3 11.94 6.62 -20.44
C PRO A 3 10.49 7.08 -20.20
N LYS A 4 9.67 7.12 -21.26
CA LYS A 4 8.25 7.50 -21.20
C LYS A 4 7.40 6.50 -20.40
N PHE A 5 7.69 5.20 -20.52
CA PHE A 5 6.92 4.16 -19.82
C PHE A 5 7.14 4.21 -18.30
N GLY A 6 8.39 4.43 -17.86
CA GLY A 6 8.70 4.56 -16.44
C GLY A 6 8.06 5.78 -15.77
N VAL A 7 7.97 6.91 -16.50
CA VAL A 7 7.27 8.11 -16.02
C VAL A 7 5.78 7.86 -15.86
N TYR A 8 5.15 7.20 -16.83
CA TYR A 8 3.73 6.85 -16.77
C TYR A 8 3.39 5.96 -15.57
N ILE A 9 4.18 4.92 -15.31
CA ILE A 9 3.93 4.02 -14.17
C ILE A 9 4.07 4.75 -12.83
N LYS A 10 5.09 5.61 -12.69
CA LYS A 10 5.24 6.44 -11.49
C LYS A 10 4.06 7.38 -11.30
N PHE A 11 3.55 7.97 -12.39
CA PHE A 11 2.35 8.82 -12.34
C PHE A 11 1.13 8.04 -11.80
N ASN A 12 0.91 6.80 -12.26
CA ASN A 12 -0.14 5.94 -11.71
C ASN A 12 0.08 5.64 -10.22
N GLY A 13 1.33 5.38 -9.80
CA GLY A 13 1.67 5.24 -8.38
C GLY A 13 1.32 6.50 -7.56
N PHE A 14 1.58 7.70 -8.08
CA PHE A 14 1.18 8.95 -7.43
C PHE A 14 -0.34 9.13 -7.37
N ILE A 15 -1.08 8.75 -8.41
CA ILE A 15 -2.55 8.75 -8.38
C ILE A 15 -3.06 7.87 -7.23
N ILE A 16 -2.49 6.68 -7.07
CA ILE A 16 -2.84 5.77 -5.97
C ILE A 16 -2.59 6.44 -4.61
N VAL A 17 -1.43 7.08 -4.42
CA VAL A 17 -1.11 7.80 -3.17
C VAL A 17 -2.12 8.92 -2.90
N ILE A 18 -2.46 9.73 -3.90
CA ILE A 18 -3.41 10.83 -3.75
C ILE A 18 -4.80 10.30 -3.40
N LEU A 19 -5.26 9.28 -4.12
CA LEU A 19 -6.60 8.71 -3.93
C LEU A 19 -6.74 8.03 -2.57
N VAL A 20 -5.79 7.19 -2.20
CA VAL A 20 -5.77 6.54 -0.87
C VAL A 20 -5.58 7.58 0.23
N GLY A 21 -4.69 8.55 0.04
CA GLY A 21 -4.46 9.64 1.00
C GLY A 21 -5.72 10.47 1.26
N TYR A 22 -6.47 10.81 0.21
CA TYR A 22 -7.76 11.49 0.35
C TYR A 22 -8.75 10.66 1.17
N ILE A 23 -8.91 9.37 0.87
CA ILE A 23 -9.79 8.48 1.63
C ILE A 23 -9.38 8.41 3.10
N LEU A 24 -8.07 8.34 3.39
CA LEU A 24 -7.57 8.30 4.77
C LEU A 24 -7.86 9.59 5.54
N ILE A 25 -7.78 10.75 4.89
CA ILE A 25 -8.12 12.04 5.51
C ILE A 25 -9.61 12.08 5.85
N VAL A 26 -10.49 11.68 4.91
CA VAL A 26 -11.93 11.63 5.16
C VAL A 26 -12.26 10.70 6.31
N LYS A 27 -11.69 9.49 6.32
CA LYS A 27 -11.88 8.54 7.43
C LYS A 27 -11.31 9.07 8.76
N ALA A 28 -10.20 9.80 8.73
CA ALA A 28 -9.59 10.36 9.95
C ALA A 28 -10.49 11.43 10.55
N TYR A 29 -11.11 12.22 9.70
CA TYR A 29 -12.10 13.20 10.11
C TYR A 29 -13.34 12.53 10.70
N GLU A 30 -13.90 11.52 10.03
CA GLU A 30 -15.06 10.76 10.54
C GLU A 30 -14.78 10.11 11.90
N TRP A 31 -13.60 9.48 12.04
CA TRP A 31 -13.13 8.86 13.28
C TRP A 31 -12.95 9.89 14.40
N PHE A 32 -12.36 11.05 14.08
CA PHE A 32 -12.17 12.15 15.04
C PHE A 32 -13.50 12.71 15.54
N VAL A 33 -14.47 12.91 14.63
CA VAL A 33 -15.83 13.35 14.98
C VAL A 33 -16.54 12.31 15.85
N HIS A 34 -16.40 11.02 15.55
CA HIS A 34 -16.96 9.94 16.38
C HIS A 34 -16.34 9.89 17.78
N LEU A 35 -15.03 10.04 17.90
CA LEU A 35 -14.34 10.11 19.19
C LEU A 35 -14.79 11.31 20.03
N GLN A 36 -15.01 12.47 19.40
CA GLN A 36 -15.47 13.67 20.10
C GLN A 36 -16.91 13.51 20.62
N ASN A 37 -17.75 12.77 19.91
CA ASN A 37 -19.16 12.50 20.26
C ASN A 37 -19.37 11.21 21.07
N TRP A 38 -18.30 10.57 21.55
CA TRP A 38 -18.32 9.29 22.26
C TRP A 38 -19.26 9.25 23.46
N ASN A 39 -19.43 10.36 24.17
CA ASN A 39 -20.33 10.44 25.33
C ASN A 39 -21.83 10.48 24.97
N HIS A 40 -22.22 10.51 23.69
CA HIS A 40 -23.62 10.64 23.28
C HIS A 40 -24.20 9.41 22.55
N TYR A 41 -23.37 8.51 22.04
CA TYR A 41 -23.86 7.32 21.33
C TYR A 41 -23.56 6.07 22.14
N ALA A 42 -24.60 5.62 22.85
CA ALA A 42 -24.64 4.32 23.47
C ALA A 42 -24.22 3.26 22.45
N PHE A 43 -23.25 2.45 22.87
CA PHE A 43 -22.80 1.20 22.28
C PHE A 43 -23.96 0.48 21.59
N LEU A 44 -24.05 0.59 20.27
CA LEU A 44 -25.04 -0.16 19.49
C LEU A 44 -24.63 -1.64 19.57
N GLU A 45 -25.33 -2.38 20.43
CA GLU A 45 -25.36 -3.84 20.44
C GLU A 45 -25.64 -4.35 19.01
N GLY A 46 -24.72 -5.14 18.45
CA GLY A 46 -24.85 -5.66 17.09
C GLY A 46 -23.49 -5.93 16.45
N THR A 47 -22.82 -6.96 16.95
CA THR A 47 -21.40 -7.25 16.79
C THR A 47 -20.92 -7.47 15.37
N SER A 48 -20.09 -6.54 14.89
CA SER A 48 -18.90 -6.87 14.10
C SER A 48 -17.73 -6.10 14.70
N MET A 49 -16.68 -6.77 15.18
CA MET A 49 -15.54 -6.18 15.92
C MET A 49 -14.88 -4.95 15.26
N ARG A 50 -15.19 -4.68 13.99
CA ARG A 50 -14.74 -3.54 13.19
C ARG A 50 -15.36 -2.19 13.55
N HIS A 51 -16.47 -2.16 14.30
CA HIS A 51 -17.05 -0.90 14.80
C HIS A 51 -16.42 -0.43 16.13
N HIS A 52 -15.43 -1.16 16.66
CA HIS A 52 -14.70 -0.70 17.82
C HIS A 52 -13.70 0.40 17.40
N PRO A 53 -13.84 1.65 17.90
CA PRO A 53 -13.07 2.81 17.43
C PRO A 53 -11.56 2.67 17.64
N VAL A 54 -11.12 1.86 18.61
CA VAL A 54 -9.70 1.52 18.81
C VAL A 54 -9.17 0.62 17.68
N VAL A 55 -9.97 -0.36 17.24
CA VAL A 55 -9.57 -1.28 16.16
C VAL A 55 -9.51 -0.50 14.85
N ASP A 56 -10.52 0.33 14.57
CA ASP A 56 -10.56 1.19 13.38
C ASP A 56 -9.36 2.15 13.34
N GLY A 57 -8.99 2.75 14.48
CA GLY A 57 -7.80 3.59 14.61
C GLY A 57 -6.48 2.86 14.31
N ILE A 58 -6.32 1.60 14.75
CA ILE A 58 -5.13 0.80 14.44
C ILE A 58 -5.01 0.53 12.94
N PHE A 59 -6.12 0.13 12.30
CA PHE A 59 -6.15 -0.07 10.84
C PHE A 59 -5.84 1.23 10.09
N GLN A 60 -6.37 2.36 10.56
CA GLN A 60 -6.09 3.66 9.97
C GLN A 60 -4.61 4.05 10.06
N ILE A 61 -3.96 3.83 11.22
CA ILE A 61 -2.53 4.07 11.38
C ILE A 61 -1.72 3.16 10.43
N ALA A 62 -2.10 1.89 10.33
CA ALA A 62 -1.43 0.95 9.40
C ALA A 62 -1.52 1.43 7.95
N TRP A 63 -2.69 1.92 7.53
CA TRP A 63 -2.87 2.51 6.20
C TRP A 63 -2.08 3.80 5.99
N ILE A 64 -1.97 4.68 7.00
CA ILE A 64 -1.13 5.88 6.92
C ILE A 64 0.33 5.51 6.71
N ILE A 65 0.85 4.55 7.50
CA ILE A 65 2.23 4.06 7.38
C ILE A 65 2.46 3.44 6.00
N ALA A 66 1.51 2.64 5.52
CA ALA A 66 1.58 2.01 4.21
C ALA A 66 1.58 3.01 3.06
N THR A 67 0.70 4.02 3.09
CA THR A 67 0.65 5.08 2.07
C THR A 67 1.90 5.96 2.11
N ALA A 68 2.40 6.30 3.30
CA ALA A 68 3.66 7.03 3.46
C ALA A 68 4.84 6.22 2.90
N SER A 69 4.88 4.91 3.16
CA SER A 69 5.89 4.01 2.61
C SER A 69 5.83 3.96 1.09
N LEU A 70 4.63 3.89 0.49
CA LEU A 70 4.47 3.94 -0.97
C LEU A 70 4.96 5.26 -1.56
N TYR A 71 4.65 6.39 -0.93
CA TYR A 71 5.15 7.70 -1.35
C TYR A 71 6.70 7.75 -1.31
N GLN A 72 7.29 7.28 -0.20
CA GLN A 72 8.75 7.18 -0.08
C GLN A 72 9.34 6.21 -1.11
N ALA A 73 8.68 5.09 -1.41
CA ALA A 73 9.10 4.14 -2.42
C ALA A 73 9.16 4.79 -3.81
N LEU A 74 8.18 5.64 -4.15
CA LEU A 74 8.13 6.34 -5.43
C LEU A 74 9.23 7.41 -5.55
N GLN A 75 9.53 8.12 -4.45
CA GLN A 75 10.57 9.16 -4.42
C GLN A 75 11.98 8.59 -4.42
N LEU A 76 12.24 7.61 -3.55
CA LEU A 76 13.55 6.98 -3.37
C LEU A 76 13.80 5.85 -4.38
N GLU A 77 12.76 5.39 -5.07
CA GLU A 77 12.78 4.27 -6.02
C GLU A 77 13.31 2.97 -5.38
N VAL A 78 12.92 2.73 -4.11
CA VAL A 78 13.34 1.58 -3.31
C VAL A 78 12.23 0.54 -3.26
N LYS A 79 12.52 -0.66 -3.77
CA LYS A 79 11.55 -1.78 -3.82
C LYS A 79 11.00 -2.20 -2.46
N LYS A 80 11.85 -2.16 -1.41
CA LYS A 80 11.47 -2.62 -0.06
C LYS A 80 10.32 -1.82 0.55
N LEU A 81 10.11 -0.58 0.11
CA LEU A 81 9.08 0.31 0.62
C LEU A 81 7.71 0.11 -0.06
N LEU A 82 7.61 -0.74 -1.08
CA LEU A 82 6.33 -1.13 -1.70
C LEU A 82 5.60 -2.24 -0.92
N TYR A 83 6.30 -3.03 -0.11
CA TYR A 83 5.70 -4.15 0.62
C TYR A 83 4.60 -3.73 1.61
N PRO A 84 4.76 -2.66 2.42
CA PRO A 84 3.76 -2.30 3.41
C PRO A 84 2.36 -2.06 2.82
N ILE A 85 2.27 -1.37 1.68
CA ILE A 85 0.98 -1.09 1.04
C ILE A 85 0.36 -2.34 0.42
N GLY A 86 1.16 -3.21 -0.21
CA GLY A 86 0.66 -4.49 -0.72
C GLY A 86 0.13 -5.39 0.39
N PHE A 87 0.84 -5.43 1.53
CA PHE A 87 0.44 -6.22 2.69
C PHE A 87 -0.88 -5.73 3.30
N VAL A 88 -1.00 -4.42 3.55
CA VAL A 88 -2.22 -3.84 4.14
C VAL A 88 -3.43 -4.07 3.22
N VAL A 89 -3.28 -3.84 1.91
CA VAL A 89 -4.34 -4.12 0.93
C VAL A 89 -4.73 -5.60 0.92
N GLY A 90 -3.76 -6.51 1.00
CA GLY A 90 -3.99 -7.95 1.04
C GLY A 90 -4.75 -8.40 2.28
N VAL A 91 -4.40 -7.87 3.46
CA VAL A 91 -5.12 -8.13 4.71
C VAL A 91 -6.56 -7.62 4.61
N GLU A 92 -6.75 -6.41 4.09
CA GLU A 92 -8.10 -5.84 3.93
C GLU A 92 -8.96 -6.66 2.97
N ALA A 93 -8.35 -7.13 1.87
CA ALA A 93 -9.00 -7.98 0.90
C ALA A 93 -9.42 -9.33 1.50
N LEU A 94 -8.55 -9.93 2.31
CA LEU A 94 -8.84 -11.17 3.02
C LEU A 94 -9.98 -10.98 4.03
N ILE A 95 -9.99 -9.88 4.79
CA ILE A 95 -11.06 -9.57 5.74
C ILE A 95 -12.41 -9.44 5.02
N ILE A 96 -12.44 -8.76 3.87
CA ILE A 96 -13.65 -8.61 3.07
C ILE A 96 -14.11 -9.97 2.53
N ALA A 97 -13.21 -10.79 2.00
CA ALA A 97 -13.53 -12.12 1.48
C ALA A 97 -14.04 -13.06 2.58
N VAL A 98 -13.38 -13.10 3.73
CA VAL A 98 -13.83 -13.92 4.88
C VAL A 98 -15.19 -13.45 5.39
N ARG A 99 -15.39 -12.13 5.49
CA ARG A 99 -16.71 -11.56 5.85
C ARG A 99 -17.77 -12.04 4.88
N ASP A 100 -17.53 -11.94 3.58
CA ASP A 100 -18.51 -12.35 2.56
C ASP A 100 -18.85 -13.84 2.64
N VAL A 101 -17.84 -14.71 2.83
CA VAL A 101 -18.05 -16.16 3.02
C VAL A 101 -18.91 -16.44 4.25
N ILE A 102 -18.68 -15.74 5.37
CA ILE A 102 -19.45 -15.93 6.60
C ILE A 102 -20.92 -15.51 6.40
N HIS A 103 -21.18 -14.37 5.76
CA HIS A 103 -22.55 -13.91 5.50
C HIS A 103 -23.29 -14.85 4.55
N ARG A 104 -22.59 -15.36 3.53
CA ARG A 104 -23.14 -16.35 2.60
C ARG A 104 -23.44 -17.69 3.26
N MET A 105 -22.67 -18.09 4.28
CA MET A 105 -22.92 -19.32 5.04
C MET A 105 -24.09 -19.19 6.02
N ASN A 106 -24.40 -17.98 6.50
CA ASN A 106 -25.47 -17.71 7.45
C ASN A 106 -26.83 -17.38 6.80
N ASP A 107 -26.96 -17.48 5.47
CA ASP A 107 -28.17 -17.12 4.70
C ASP A 107 -28.64 -15.65 4.86
N ASP A 108 -27.80 -14.78 5.45
CA ASP A 108 -28.01 -13.33 5.56
C ASP A 108 -27.61 -12.61 4.26
N ALA A 109 -28.35 -12.89 3.19
CA ALA A 109 -28.09 -12.35 1.85
C ALA A 109 -28.32 -10.82 1.73
N GLU A 110 -28.92 -10.18 2.74
CA GLU A 110 -29.20 -8.74 2.73
C GLU A 110 -27.99 -7.87 3.10
N GLU A 111 -27.00 -8.40 3.84
CA GLU A 111 -25.78 -7.68 4.29
C GLU A 111 -24.51 -8.02 3.49
N CYS A 112 -24.63 -8.80 2.41
CA CYS A 112 -23.48 -9.14 1.55
C CYS A 112 -22.98 -7.91 0.78
N PHE A 113 -21.74 -7.48 1.05
CA PHE A 113 -21.05 -6.42 0.31
C PHE A 113 -20.85 -6.79 -1.18
N LEU A 114 -20.97 -8.07 -1.53
CA LEU A 114 -20.81 -8.66 -2.86
C LEU A 114 -22.13 -9.27 -3.39
N ARG A 115 -23.25 -8.60 -3.12
CA ARG A 115 -24.59 -9.06 -3.49
C ARG A 115 -24.79 -9.24 -5.00
N SER A 116 -24.13 -8.43 -5.81
CA SER A 116 -24.13 -8.56 -7.27
C SER A 116 -22.81 -9.18 -7.74
N SER A 117 -22.89 -10.15 -8.66
CA SER A 117 -21.71 -10.69 -9.35
C SER A 117 -20.87 -9.61 -10.03
N GLN A 118 -21.50 -8.49 -10.38
CA GLN A 118 -20.83 -7.32 -10.96
C GLN A 118 -19.90 -6.63 -9.96
N ASP A 119 -20.28 -6.52 -8.68
CA ASP A 119 -19.49 -5.85 -7.65
C ASP A 119 -18.23 -6.67 -7.32
N VAL A 120 -18.35 -8.00 -7.33
CA VAL A 120 -17.21 -8.93 -7.20
C VAL A 120 -16.20 -8.70 -8.32
N ILE A 121 -16.69 -8.61 -9.57
CA ILE A 121 -15.84 -8.44 -10.75
C ILE A 121 -15.11 -7.09 -10.68
N VAL A 122 -15.81 -6.01 -10.33
CA VAL A 122 -15.21 -4.67 -10.20
C VAL A 122 -14.16 -4.68 -9.10
N TRP A 123 -14.46 -5.28 -7.95
CA TRP A 123 -13.53 -5.36 -6.83
C TRP A 123 -12.27 -6.15 -7.17
N LEU A 124 -12.41 -7.31 -7.82
CA LEU A 124 -11.27 -8.08 -8.33
C LEU A 124 -10.47 -7.31 -9.37
N ALA A 125 -11.13 -6.61 -10.30
CA ALA A 125 -10.46 -5.81 -11.31
C ALA A 125 -9.62 -4.69 -10.69
N VAL A 126 -10.13 -4.01 -9.68
CA VAL A 126 -9.39 -2.98 -8.93
C VAL A 126 -8.19 -3.57 -8.21
N LEU A 127 -8.34 -4.72 -7.53
CA LEU A 127 -7.22 -5.39 -6.88
C LEU A 127 -6.14 -5.82 -7.89
N ILE A 128 -6.55 -6.45 -8.99
CA ILE A 128 -5.62 -6.89 -10.05
C ILE A 128 -4.85 -5.69 -10.60
N TYR A 129 -5.55 -4.60 -10.92
CA TYR A 129 -4.91 -3.37 -11.41
C TYR A 129 -3.91 -2.79 -10.41
N PHE A 130 -4.28 -2.75 -9.13
CA PHE A 130 -3.42 -2.28 -8.05
C PHE A 130 -2.15 -3.13 -7.91
N TYR A 131 -2.29 -4.47 -7.78
CA TYR A 131 -1.15 -5.37 -7.66
C TYR A 131 -0.28 -5.40 -8.92
N PHE A 132 -0.88 -5.27 -10.10
CA PHE A 132 -0.15 -5.15 -11.36
C PHE A 132 0.71 -3.89 -11.39
N THR A 133 0.18 -2.76 -10.92
CA THR A 133 0.93 -1.50 -10.83
C THR A 133 2.10 -1.62 -9.85
N LEU A 134 1.90 -2.22 -8.68
CA LEU A 134 2.98 -2.50 -7.73
C LEU A 134 4.05 -3.41 -8.30
N TYR A 135 3.64 -4.49 -8.99
CA TYR A 135 4.56 -5.44 -9.61
C TYR A 135 5.46 -4.77 -10.66
N ILE A 136 4.89 -3.90 -11.50
CA ILE A 136 5.67 -3.18 -12.49
C ILE A 136 6.61 -2.17 -11.81
N LEU A 137 6.15 -1.45 -10.77
CA LEU A 137 7.01 -0.55 -9.98
C LEU A 137 8.19 -1.30 -9.36
N GLU A 138 7.95 -2.48 -8.79
CA GLU A 138 9.00 -3.32 -8.22
C GLU A 138 10.05 -3.71 -9.27
N LYS A 139 9.61 -4.17 -10.45
CA LYS A 139 10.50 -4.49 -11.57
C LYS A 139 11.28 -3.27 -12.05
N LEU A 140 10.63 -2.10 -12.13
CA LEU A 140 11.26 -0.86 -12.55
C LEU A 140 12.37 -0.45 -11.59
N PHE A 141 12.11 -0.49 -10.28
CA PHE A 141 13.09 -0.14 -9.25
C PHE A 141 14.24 -1.14 -9.20
N LEU A 142 13.96 -2.43 -9.34
CA LEU A 142 14.99 -3.48 -9.39
C LEU A 142 15.89 -3.33 -10.62
N LEU A 143 15.34 -2.97 -11.78
CA LEU A 143 16.12 -2.70 -12.99
C LEU A 143 17.04 -1.48 -12.83
N LYS A 144 16.56 -0.44 -12.14
CA LYS A 144 17.37 0.75 -11.86
C LYS A 144 18.48 0.45 -10.84
N GLU A 145 18.16 -0.28 -9.77
CA GLU A 145 19.12 -0.74 -8.76
C GLU A 145 20.29 -1.50 -9.43
N ARG A 146 19.98 -2.51 -10.25
CA ARG A 146 21.01 -3.29 -10.97
C ARG A 146 21.86 -2.43 -11.91
N ARG A 147 21.25 -1.47 -12.60
CA ARG A 147 21.97 -0.54 -13.48
C ARG A 147 22.95 0.32 -12.69
N THR A 148 22.51 0.89 -11.57
CA THR A 148 23.36 1.71 -10.70
C THR A 148 24.50 0.87 -10.10
N THR A 149 24.24 -0.37 -9.68
CA THR A 149 25.27 -1.27 -9.15
C THR A 149 26.30 -1.68 -10.22
N GLN A 150 25.88 -1.91 -11.48
CA GLN A 150 26.82 -2.19 -12.57
C GLN A 150 27.62 -0.96 -13.04
N LEU A 151 27.07 0.24 -12.88
CA LEU A 151 27.77 1.51 -13.13
C LEU A 151 28.71 1.94 -12.00
N VAL A 152 28.79 1.18 -10.92
CA VAL A 152 29.91 1.20 -9.98
C VAL A 152 30.85 0.02 -10.33
N PRO A 153 31.59 0.06 -11.46
CA PRO A 153 32.69 -0.88 -11.62
C PRO A 153 33.83 -0.43 -10.70
N ALA A 154 34.30 -1.35 -9.86
CA ALA A 154 35.70 -1.62 -9.53
C ALA A 154 36.76 -0.53 -9.88
N SER A 155 36.54 0.71 -9.47
CA SER A 155 37.49 1.82 -9.64
C SER A 155 37.92 2.40 -8.29
N THR A 156 37.39 1.85 -7.19
CA THR A 156 37.80 2.17 -5.83
C THR A 156 38.81 1.16 -5.26
N GLU A 157 39.33 0.23 -6.07
CA GLU A 157 40.31 -0.78 -5.63
C GLU A 157 41.71 -0.57 -6.22
N THR A 158 41.96 0.51 -6.96
CA THR A 158 43.27 0.79 -7.59
C THR A 158 43.86 2.14 -7.22
N ARG A 159 43.55 2.68 -6.03
CA ARG A 159 44.09 3.97 -5.59
C ARG A 159 44.74 4.00 -4.21
N THR A 160 45.08 2.84 -3.67
CA THR A 160 45.84 2.70 -2.40
C THR A 160 47.14 1.91 -2.52
N ILE A 161 47.57 1.52 -3.74
CA ILE A 161 48.83 0.78 -3.94
C ILE A 161 49.93 1.62 -4.62
N CYS A 162 49.60 2.74 -5.28
CA CYS A 162 50.61 3.56 -6.00
C CYS A 162 51.19 4.74 -5.20
N THR A 163 51.08 4.78 -3.86
CA THR A 163 51.70 5.84 -3.04
C THR A 163 52.71 5.33 -2.02
N LEU A 164 53.37 4.20 -2.31
CA LEU A 164 54.41 3.62 -1.44
C LEU A 164 55.72 3.30 -2.20
N GLU A 165 56.01 4.01 -3.28
CA GLU A 165 57.29 3.86 -4.02
C GLU A 165 58.02 5.19 -4.31
N GLU A 166 57.74 6.23 -3.54
CA GLU A 166 58.68 7.37 -3.40
C GLU A 166 58.84 7.65 -1.91
N VAL A 167 60.11 7.74 -1.46
CA VAL A 167 60.58 7.90 -0.07
C VAL A 167 60.87 6.57 0.66
N GLN A 168 61.95 5.88 0.27
CA GLN A 168 63.20 5.81 1.06
C GLN A 168 64.31 5.06 0.31
#